data_AF-A0AAU1X502-F1
#
_entry.id   AF-A0AAU1X502-F1
#
_cell.length_a   1.000
_cell.length_b   1.000
_cell.length_c   1.000
_cell.angle_alpha   90.00
_cell.angle_beta   90.00
_cell.angle_gamma   90.00
#
_symmetry.space_group_name_H-M   'P 1'
#
loop_
_entity.id
_entity.type
_entity.pdbx_description
1 polymer ?
#
loop_
_entity_poly.entity_id
_entity_poly.type
_entity_poly.pdbx_seq_one_letter_code
_entity_poly.pdbx_strand_id
1 'polypeptide(L)'
;MTEVPVPQSKISAQLVDPGRGEHLWTIITMYRVGDDAIRRMNNGEDPGVGLLDHENLLTLEGPGCFKCEQPYSKYMAHRKCTGTMEDPS
;
A
#
# COMPACT_ATOMS: atom_id res chain seq x y z
N MET A 1 21.95 -3.47 -16.70
CA MET A 1 20.82 -4.16 -16.06
C MET A 1 19.64 -4.01 -16.98
N THR A 2 19.15 -5.09 -17.57
CA THR A 2 17.93 -5.10 -18.38
C THR A 2 16.74 -5.19 -17.42
N GLU A 3 15.93 -4.14 -17.34
CA GLU A 3 14.63 -4.20 -16.67
C GLU A 3 13.80 -5.28 -17.38
N VAL A 4 13.46 -6.35 -16.68
CA VAL A 4 12.47 -7.32 -17.16
C VAL A 4 11.13 -6.78 -16.68
N PRO A 5 10.24 -6.27 -17.56
CA PRO A 5 8.95 -5.75 -17.14
C PRO A 5 8.16 -6.89 -16.49
N VAL A 6 7.62 -6.65 -15.29
CA VAL A 6 6.73 -7.61 -14.64
C VAL A 6 5.54 -7.85 -15.58
N PRO A 7 5.26 -9.10 -16.00
CA PRO A 7 4.14 -9.38 -16.89
C PRO A 7 2.84 -8.85 -16.29
N GLN A 8 2.01 -8.19 -17.08
CA GLN A 8 0.77 -7.56 -16.61
C GLN A 8 -0.20 -8.55 -15.96
N SER A 9 -0.15 -9.83 -16.37
CA SER A 9 -0.88 -10.95 -15.76
C SER A 9 -0.42 -11.33 -14.36
N LYS A 10 0.81 -10.96 -13.97
CA LYS A 10 1.39 -11.14 -12.63
C LYS A 10 1.09 -9.94 -11.72
N ILE A 11 0.70 -8.81 -12.29
CA ILE A 11 0.22 -7.62 -11.57
C ILE A 11 -1.30 -7.76 -11.46
N SER A 12 -1.78 -8.74 -10.68
CA SER A 12 -3.22 -8.95 -10.44
C SER A 12 -3.82 -7.90 -9.49
N ALA A 13 -3.29 -6.67 -9.50
CA ALA A 13 -3.85 -5.55 -8.77
C ALA A 13 -4.85 -4.85 -9.70
N GLN A 14 -6.15 -5.09 -9.49
CA GLN A 14 -7.16 -4.24 -10.08
C GLN A 14 -7.26 -2.97 -9.24
N LEU A 15 -7.10 -1.81 -9.89
CA LEU A 15 -7.42 -0.54 -9.24
C LEU A 15 -8.93 -0.49 -9.03
N VAL A 16 -9.37 -0.58 -7.78
CA VAL A 16 -10.79 -0.49 -7.41
C VAL A 16 -11.05 0.92 -6.91
N ASP A 17 -11.87 1.69 -7.64
CA ASP A 17 -12.45 2.92 -7.06
C ASP A 17 -13.48 2.51 -6.02
N PRO A 18 -13.33 2.90 -4.74
CA PRO A 18 -14.35 2.64 -3.73
C PRO A 18 -15.68 3.35 -4.06
N GLY A 19 -15.65 4.39 -4.91
CA GLY A 19 -16.86 5.07 -5.40
C GLY A 19 -17.01 6.48 -4.83
N ARG A 20 -18.02 7.20 -5.33
CA ARG A 20 -18.20 8.64 -5.04
C ARG A 20 -18.44 8.89 -3.55
N GLY A 21 -17.63 9.77 -2.95
CA GLY A 21 -17.72 10.09 -1.52
C GLY A 21 -16.93 9.15 -0.62
N GLU A 22 -16.42 8.03 -1.14
CA GLU A 22 -15.58 7.10 -0.40
C GLU A 22 -14.10 7.42 -0.60
N HIS A 23 -13.36 7.35 0.50
CA HIS A 23 -11.91 7.58 0.52
C HIS A 23 -11.16 6.30 0.14
N LEU A 24 -10.10 6.47 -0.67
CA LEU A 24 -9.10 5.42 -0.91
C LEU A 24 -7.85 5.75 -0.08
N TRP A 25 -7.74 5.20 1.12
CA TRP A 25 -6.62 5.47 2.02
C TRP A 25 -5.39 4.67 1.61
N THR A 26 -4.26 5.36 1.43
CA THR A 26 -2.97 4.72 1.16
C THR A 26 -2.22 4.51 2.47
N ILE A 27 -1.69 3.31 2.69
CA ILE A 27 -0.84 2.99 3.84
C ILE A 27 0.48 2.45 3.29
N ILE A 28 1.59 3.10 3.65
CA ILE A 28 2.93 2.58 3.41
C ILE A 28 3.40 1.97 4.74
N THR A 29 3.87 0.73 4.69
CA THR A 29 4.41 0.03 5.86
C THR A 29 5.86 -0.33 5.59
N MET A 30 6.72 -0.12 6.58
CA MET A 30 8.14 -0.47 6.55
C MET A 30 8.41 -1.47 7.66
N TYR A 31 8.93 -2.64 7.31
CA TYR A 31 9.24 -3.72 8.25
C TYR A 31 10.74 -3.99 8.25
N ARG A 32 11.29 -4.32 9.43
CA ARG A 32 12.61 -4.93 9.51
C ARG A 32 12.49 -6.42 9.20
N VAL A 33 13.16 -6.88 8.15
CA VAL A 33 13.24 -8.30 7.83
C VAL A 33 14.54 -8.87 8.42
N GLY A 34 14.43 -9.93 9.22
CA GLY A 34 15.61 -10.61 9.78
C GLY A 34 16.36 -11.44 8.73
N ASP A 35 17.67 -11.63 8.93
CA ASP A 35 18.56 -12.32 7.97
C ASP A 35 18.09 -13.74 7.61
N ASP A 36 17.53 -14.49 8.56
CA ASP A 36 16.99 -15.83 8.33
C ASP A 36 15.80 -15.81 7.36
N ALA A 37 14.88 -14.84 7.52
CA ALA A 37 13.76 -14.66 6.62
C ALA A 37 14.22 -14.26 5.22
N ILE A 38 15.22 -13.37 5.10
CA ILE A 38 15.83 -13.01 3.81
C ILE A 38 16.41 -14.25 3.12
N ARG A 39 17.15 -15.07 3.87
CA ARG A 39 17.78 -16.28 3.34
C ARG A 39 16.76 -17.29 2.82
N ARG A 40 15.68 -17.52 3.57
CA ARG A 40 14.57 -18.39 3.15
C ARG A 40 13.88 -17.89 1.89
N MET A 41 13.56 -16.58 1.81
CA MET A 41 12.97 -15.99 0.61
C MET A 41 13.87 -16.18 -0.63
N ASN A 42 15.18 -15.96 -0.48
CA ASN A 42 16.14 -16.14 -1.57
C ASN A 42 16.25 -17.60 -2.05
N ASN A 43 15.93 -18.56 -1.19
CA ASN A 43 15.90 -19.99 -1.51
C ASN A 43 14.52 -20.46 -1.99
N GLY A 44 13.51 -19.58 -2.07
CA GLY A 44 12.13 -19.95 -2.42
C GLY A 44 11.38 -20.70 -1.31
N GLU A 45 11.84 -20.59 -0.06
CA GLU A 45 11.23 -21.18 1.13
C GLU A 45 10.25 -20.20 1.80
N ASP A 46 9.36 -20.71 2.66
CA ASP A 46 8.46 -19.88 3.46
C ASP A 46 9.25 -19.02 4.48
N PRO A 47 9.17 -17.68 4.42
CA PRO A 47 9.85 -16.79 5.36
C PRO A 47 9.27 -16.83 6.79
N GLY A 48 8.10 -17.45 6.99
CA GLY A 48 7.39 -17.52 8.27
C GLY A 48 6.51 -16.30 8.57
N VAL A 49 5.80 -16.37 9.70
CA VAL A 49 4.76 -15.38 10.12
C VAL A 49 5.30 -14.00 10.53
N GLY A 50 6.63 -13.80 10.54
CA GLY A 50 7.29 -12.62 11.10
C GLY A 50 7.32 -11.37 10.20
N LEU A 51 6.72 -11.41 9.02
CA LEU A 51 6.67 -10.24 8.11
C LEU A 51 5.68 -9.18 8.57
N LEU A 52 4.85 -9.47 9.58
CA LEU A 52 3.87 -8.55 10.16
C LEU A 52 4.16 -8.34 11.65
N ASP A 53 5.41 -8.01 11.99
CA ASP A 53 5.67 -7.52 13.33
C ASP A 53 4.74 -6.33 13.62
N HIS A 54 3.98 -6.43 14.71
CA HIS A 54 2.95 -5.45 15.07
C HIS A 54 3.56 -4.15 15.63
N GLU A 55 4.87 -4.13 15.86
CA GLU A 55 5.64 -2.94 16.27
C GLU A 55 6.11 -2.08 15.09
N ASN A 56 5.46 -2.16 13.93
CA ASN A 56 5.79 -1.24 12.85
C ASN A 56 5.65 0.19 13.31
N LEU A 57 6.64 0.98 12.92
CA LEU A 57 6.52 2.42 12.73
C LEU A 57 5.49 2.64 11.61
N LEU A 58 4.22 2.44 11.92
CA LEU A 58 3.09 2.95 11.16
C LEU A 58 3.09 4.47 11.35
N THR A 59 4.05 5.14 10.73
CA THR A 59 3.89 6.54 10.43
C THR A 59 2.84 6.61 9.33
N LEU A 60 1.61 6.95 9.71
CA LEU A 60 0.57 7.43 8.78
C LEU A 60 0.92 8.83 8.24
N GLU A 61 2.21 9.12 8.07
CA GLU A 61 2.73 10.31 7.42
C GLU A 61 3.04 9.93 5.97
N GLY A 62 1.95 9.71 5.21
CA GLY A 62 1.92 9.46 3.78
C GLY A 62 0.67 10.10 3.18
N PRO A 63 0.62 10.33 1.85
CA PRO A 63 -0.40 11.16 1.22
C PRO A 63 -1.75 10.52 1.47
N GLY A 64 -2.62 11.18 2.24
CA GLY A 64 -3.73 10.49 2.89
C GLY A 64 -4.68 9.80 1.93
N CYS A 65 -5.78 10.43 1.53
CA CYS A 65 -6.68 9.79 0.58
C CYS A 65 -6.11 9.95 -0.84
N PHE A 66 -5.89 8.85 -1.58
CA PHE A 66 -5.39 8.88 -2.96
C PHE A 66 -6.25 9.75 -3.89
N LYS A 67 -7.55 9.88 -3.60
CA LYS A 67 -8.50 10.67 -4.41
C LYS A 67 -8.44 12.17 -4.16
N CYS A 68 -8.35 12.59 -2.89
CA CYS A 68 -8.50 14.00 -2.50
C CYS A 68 -7.25 14.59 -1.85
N GLU A 69 -6.20 13.78 -1.74
CA GLU A 69 -4.85 14.10 -1.24
C GLU A 69 -4.82 14.68 0.18
N GLN A 70 -5.95 14.65 0.89
CA GLN A 70 -6.04 15.10 2.27
C GLN A 70 -5.38 14.09 3.20
N PRO A 71 -4.56 14.53 4.18
CA PRO A 71 -3.91 13.64 5.12
C PRO A 71 -4.95 12.87 5.95
N TYR A 72 -4.58 11.66 6.35
CA TYR A 72 -5.45 10.88 7.23
C TYR A 72 -5.60 11.60 8.58
N SER A 73 -6.85 11.75 9.01
CA SER A 73 -7.21 12.03 10.39
C SER A 73 -8.56 11.40 10.68
N LYS A 74 -8.85 11.08 11.95
CA LYS A 74 -10.18 10.57 12.34
C LYS A 74 -11.29 11.51 11.87
N TYR A 75 -11.06 12.82 11.96
CA TYR A 75 -11.99 13.83 11.49
C TYR A 75 -12.24 13.75 9.98
N MET A 76 -11.18 13.65 9.18
CA MET A 76 -11.31 13.52 7.73
C MET A 76 -11.95 12.18 7.31
N ALA A 77 -11.66 11.09 8.02
CA ALA A 77 -12.21 9.76 7.74
C ALA A 77 -13.74 9.68 7.86
N HIS A 78 -14.37 10.56 8.64
CA HIS A 78 -15.83 10.64 8.76
C HIS A 78 -16.50 11.56 7.75
N ARG A 79 -15.72 12.27 6.92
CA ARG A 79 -16.24 13.16 5.88
C ARG A 79 -16.33 12.44 4.55
N LYS A 80 -17.17 12.96 3.66
CA LYS A 80 -17.22 12.47 2.28
C LYS A 80 -15.96 12.91 1.55
N CYS A 81 -15.34 11.96 0.84
CA CYS A 81 -14.27 12.25 -0.08
C CYS A 81 -14.77 13.15 -1.21
N THR A 82 -14.04 14.23 -1.49
CA THR A 82 -14.35 15.17 -2.56
C THR A 82 -13.56 14.93 -3.84
N GLY A 83 -12.66 13.94 -3.83
CA GLY A 83 -11.78 13.63 -4.95
C GLY A 83 -12.33 12.54 -5.87
N THR A 84 -11.73 12.42 -7.05
CA THR A 84 -12.04 11.42 -8.07
C THR A 84 -10.76 10.68 -8.48
N MET A 85 -10.88 9.49 -9.06
CA MET A 85 -9.76 8.78 -9.68
C MET A 85 -9.77 8.95 -11.21
N GLU A 86 -10.43 9.99 -11.72
CA GLU A 86 -10.42 10.29 -13.16
C GLU A 86 -9.02 10.79 -13.54
N ASP A 87 -8.51 10.32 -14.68
CA ASP A 87 -7.18 10.69 -15.19
C ASP A 87 -7.06 12.22 -15.33
N PRO A 88 -5.96 12.84 -14.87
CA PRO A 88 -5.66 14.21 -15.25
C PRO A 88 -5.36 14.20 -16.75
N SER A 89 -6.26 14.79 -17.53
CA SER A 89 -6.14 14.97 -18.97
C SER A 89 -4.96 15.83 -19.41
#